data_AF-A0A0Q4C3J2-F1
#
_entry.id   AF-A0A0Q4C3J2-F1
#
_cell.length_a   1.000
_cell.length_b   1.000
_cell.length_c   1.000
_cell.angle_alpha   90.00
_cell.angle_beta   90.00
_cell.angle_gamma   90.00
#
_symmetry.space_group_name_H-M   'P 1'
#
loop_
_entity.id
_entity.type
_entity.pdbx_description
1 polymer ?
#
loop_
_entity_poly.entity_id
_entity_poly.type
_entity_poly.pdbx_seq_one_letter_code
_entity_poly.pdbx_strand_id
1 'polypeptide(L)'
;MNEDDDGVLPLPSLMEAWRPPTGGKRSLRGGTLRIRSGGKGRDGSNAAPALSAAQARAKLERIVRKAPEVMVKISGKQRGARHLAEHFGYISRHGKLEIRSSEGEIITDEKRLKAIAADWDMLDQAMNAHGKDRPTSMSMVLSMPGGTTDAATIHDAVQAFARVEFEGQFSYMVALHTDTAHPHVHLTVATQGVDGTRFNPRKADLHHWRESFAHELRQRGIAAEATPRRARGHVQKRVRSPAHHLEARTAGQGRELDLNRLIEERAQAFARSQNPERRVEDVLALGRQKQIRGAYADAAAALATTGKDEDRALAEDIEGFVADMPAAVSRRLERAREIMIDDRKAADLRSREKKGEAVQRPDIDRRARKPRDRER
;
A
#
# COMPACT_ATOMS: atom_id res chain seq x y z
N MET A 1 -22.05 14.50 -20.64
CA MET A 1 -21.39 13.19 -20.60
C MET A 1 -21.38 12.70 -22.03
N ASN A 2 -20.27 12.89 -22.73
CA ASN A 2 -20.17 12.52 -24.15
C ASN A 2 -19.69 11.07 -24.25
N GLU A 3 -20.32 10.31 -25.14
CA GLU A 3 -20.04 8.90 -25.46
C GLU A 3 -18.73 8.69 -26.26
N ASP A 4 -17.95 9.77 -26.48
CA ASP A 4 -16.76 9.77 -27.35
C ASP A 4 -15.43 9.43 -26.64
N ASP A 5 -15.43 9.01 -25.37
CA ASP A 5 -14.20 8.74 -24.61
C ASP A 5 -13.82 7.25 -24.56
N ASP A 6 -14.61 6.39 -25.21
CA ASP A 6 -14.59 4.93 -25.02
C ASP A 6 -13.40 4.18 -25.63
N GLY A 7 -12.43 4.88 -26.23
CA GLY A 7 -11.31 4.23 -26.95
C GLY A 7 -9.92 4.84 -26.77
N VAL A 8 -9.75 5.92 -26.00
CA VAL A 8 -8.46 6.64 -25.97
C VAL A 8 -7.45 5.97 -25.05
N LEU A 9 -7.89 5.48 -23.88
CA LEU A 9 -6.96 4.95 -22.87
C LEU A 9 -6.54 3.50 -23.16
N PRO A 10 -5.28 3.12 -22.92
CA PRO A 10 -4.83 1.73 -23.03
C PRO A 10 -5.30 0.91 -21.82
N LEU A 11 -6.61 0.64 -21.76
CA LEU A 11 -7.25 0.01 -20.60
C LEU A 11 -6.59 -1.32 -20.16
N PRO A 12 -6.20 -2.25 -21.06
CA PRO A 12 -5.57 -3.50 -20.62
C PRO A 12 -4.28 -3.30 -19.83
N SER A 13 -3.42 -2.36 -20.24
CA SER A 13 -2.14 -2.11 -19.56
C SER A 13 -2.34 -1.37 -18.24
N LEU A 14 -3.28 -0.41 -18.20
CA LEU A 14 -3.68 0.29 -16.96
C LEU A 14 -4.33 -0.68 -15.95
N MET A 15 -5.19 -1.58 -16.38
CA MET A 15 -5.81 -2.58 -15.50
C MET A 15 -4.76 -3.52 -14.89
N GLU A 16 -3.77 -3.96 -15.66
CA GLU A 16 -2.68 -4.78 -15.13
C GLU A 16 -1.81 -4.00 -14.12
N ALA A 17 -1.57 -2.71 -14.37
CA ALA A 17 -0.87 -1.83 -13.44
C ALA A 17 -1.61 -1.72 -12.09
N TRP A 18 -2.94 -1.59 -12.13
CA TRP A 18 -3.81 -1.44 -10.95
C TRP A 18 -4.25 -2.74 -10.31
N ARG A 19 -3.90 -3.88 -10.92
CA ARG A 19 -4.41 -5.19 -10.50
C ARG A 19 -4.25 -5.49 -9.00
N PRO A 20 -5.24 -6.10 -8.33
CA PRO A 20 -5.09 -6.54 -6.95
C PRO A 20 -3.89 -7.48 -6.76
N PRO A 21 -3.23 -7.46 -5.59
CA PRO A 21 -2.20 -8.43 -5.26
C PRO A 21 -2.80 -9.84 -5.16
N THR A 22 -2.35 -10.75 -6.04
CA THR A 22 -2.72 -12.17 -5.99
C THR A 22 -1.79 -12.95 -5.06
N GLY A 23 -2.33 -13.90 -4.28
CA GLY A 23 -1.55 -14.86 -3.50
C GLY A 23 -1.80 -14.86 -1.99
N GLY A 24 -2.64 -15.79 -1.53
CA GLY A 24 -2.66 -16.36 -0.19
C GLY A 24 -2.58 -17.89 -0.33
N LYS A 25 -1.88 -18.59 0.57
CA LYS A 25 -1.69 -20.06 0.47
C LYS A 25 -3.05 -20.76 0.27
N ARG A 26 -3.16 -21.55 -0.81
CA ARG A 26 -4.22 -22.55 -0.98
C ARG A 26 -4.09 -23.57 0.16
N SER A 27 -5.11 -23.66 1.00
CA SER A 27 -5.47 -24.91 1.65
C SER A 27 -6.88 -25.21 1.16
N LEU A 28 -6.97 -26.14 0.21
CA LEU A 28 -8.23 -26.75 -0.19
C LEU A 28 -8.52 -27.85 0.82
N ARG A 29 -9.53 -27.64 1.68
CA ARG A 29 -10.55 -28.61 2.11
C ARG A 29 -11.53 -27.86 3.02
N GLY A 30 -12.74 -27.62 2.51
CA GLY A 30 -13.82 -26.90 3.17
C GLY A 30 -14.18 -25.62 2.43
N GLY A 31 -15.37 -25.60 1.82
CA GLY A 31 -15.85 -24.50 0.97
C GLY A 31 -15.68 -23.14 1.64
N THR A 32 -14.90 -22.26 1.03
CA THR A 32 -14.84 -20.85 1.40
C THR A 32 -15.45 -20.08 0.26
N LEU A 33 -16.61 -19.47 0.48
CA LEU A 33 -17.23 -18.58 -0.49
C LEU A 33 -16.35 -17.33 -0.59
N ARG A 34 -16.03 -16.89 -1.82
CA ARG A 34 -15.71 -15.48 -2.06
C ARG A 34 -16.97 -14.69 -1.69
N ILE A 35 -16.85 -13.59 -0.97
CA ILE A 35 -17.94 -12.62 -0.85
C ILE A 35 -18.29 -12.24 -2.29
N ARG A 36 -19.44 -12.72 -2.77
CA ARG A 36 -19.93 -12.41 -4.10
C ARG A 36 -20.44 -10.98 -4.00
N SER A 37 -19.89 -10.08 -4.82
CA SER A 37 -20.58 -8.84 -5.14
C SER A 37 -22.00 -9.21 -5.61
N GLY A 38 -23.02 -8.64 -4.97
CA GLY A 38 -24.42 -8.92 -5.29
C GLY A 38 -24.71 -8.74 -6.78
N GLY A 39 -25.52 -9.64 -7.33
CA GLY A 39 -26.00 -9.56 -8.71
C GLY A 39 -26.37 -10.93 -9.28
N LYS A 40 -27.67 -11.23 -9.34
CA LYS A 40 -28.22 -12.39 -10.05
C LYS A 40 -28.13 -12.11 -11.57
N GLY A 41 -27.00 -12.49 -12.17
CA GLY A 41 -26.77 -12.43 -13.61
C GLY A 41 -26.22 -13.77 -14.11
N ARG A 42 -26.98 -14.41 -14.99
CA ARG A 42 -26.73 -15.74 -15.54
C ARG A 42 -26.01 -15.55 -16.87
N ASP A 43 -24.68 -15.56 -16.89
CA ASP A 43 -23.89 -16.15 -17.99
C ASP A 43 -22.38 -16.14 -17.73
N GLY A 44 -21.69 -17.11 -18.33
CA GLY A 44 -20.28 -17.40 -18.10
C GLY A 44 -19.31 -16.39 -18.72
N SER A 45 -18.54 -15.72 -17.87
CA SER A 45 -17.08 -15.56 -18.00
C SER A 45 -16.53 -14.99 -16.69
N ASN A 46 -15.47 -15.59 -16.16
CA ASN A 46 -14.88 -15.20 -14.88
C ASN A 46 -13.93 -14.00 -15.07
N ALA A 47 -14.35 -13.00 -15.86
CA ALA A 47 -13.67 -11.73 -16.00
C ALA A 47 -14.13 -10.79 -14.88
N ALA A 48 -13.18 -10.17 -14.16
CA ALA A 48 -13.54 -9.04 -13.30
C ALA A 48 -14.26 -7.99 -14.17
N PRO A 49 -15.31 -7.32 -13.69
CA PRO A 49 -15.98 -6.28 -14.46
C PRO A 49 -14.92 -5.26 -14.89
N ALA A 50 -14.72 -5.13 -16.20
CA ALA A 50 -13.79 -4.14 -16.75
C ALA A 50 -14.37 -2.76 -16.45
N LEU A 51 -13.55 -1.85 -15.92
CA LEU A 51 -13.94 -0.46 -15.78
C LEU A 51 -14.28 0.08 -17.18
N SER A 52 -15.38 0.82 -17.30
CA SER A 52 -15.63 1.63 -18.50
C SER A 52 -14.49 2.64 -18.71
N ALA A 53 -14.33 3.15 -19.92
CA ALA A 53 -13.27 4.13 -20.21
C ALA A 53 -13.39 5.37 -19.31
N ALA A 54 -14.61 5.88 -19.11
CA ALA A 54 -14.89 6.98 -18.19
C ALA A 54 -14.49 6.67 -16.73
N GLN A 55 -14.78 5.46 -16.24
CA GLN A 55 -14.37 5.05 -14.88
C GLN A 55 -12.86 4.90 -14.76
N ALA A 56 -12.20 4.36 -15.78
CA ALA A 56 -10.76 4.21 -15.82
C ALA A 56 -10.06 5.58 -15.89
N ARG A 57 -10.57 6.51 -16.69
CA ARG A 57 -10.13 7.90 -16.74
C ARG A 57 -10.26 8.59 -15.39
N ALA A 58 -11.43 8.51 -14.76
CA ALA A 58 -11.63 9.09 -13.44
C ALA A 58 -10.70 8.47 -12.38
N LYS A 59 -10.40 7.17 -12.48
CA LYS A 59 -9.40 6.51 -11.61
C LYS A 59 -7.99 7.01 -11.89
N LEU A 60 -7.62 7.15 -13.16
CA LEU A 60 -6.33 7.70 -13.59
C LEU A 60 -6.13 9.13 -13.06
N GLU A 61 -7.10 10.01 -13.26
CA GLU A 61 -7.09 11.38 -12.75
C GLU A 61 -6.85 11.42 -11.23
N ARG A 62 -7.56 10.60 -10.45
CA ARG A 62 -7.38 10.55 -8.98
C ARG A 62 -6.00 10.06 -8.58
N ILE A 63 -5.46 9.07 -9.29
CA ILE A 63 -4.11 8.53 -9.02
C ILE A 63 -3.05 9.60 -9.26
N VAL A 64 -3.13 10.25 -10.42
CA VAL A 64 -2.16 11.20 -10.93
C VAL A 64 -2.17 12.48 -10.09
N ARG A 65 -3.37 12.94 -9.70
CA ARG A 65 -3.57 14.07 -8.77
C ARG A 65 -3.35 13.70 -7.29
N LYS A 66 -2.83 12.49 -7.02
CA LYS A 66 -2.41 12.03 -5.69
C LYS A 66 -3.54 12.07 -4.64
N ALA A 67 -4.76 11.65 -5.02
CA ALA A 67 -5.87 11.51 -4.08
C ALA A 67 -5.48 10.65 -2.85
N PRO A 68 -5.96 10.99 -1.64
CA PRO A 68 -5.66 10.25 -0.42
C PRO A 68 -5.95 8.75 -0.53
N GLU A 69 -4.99 7.94 -0.08
CA GLU A 69 -5.05 6.47 -0.18
C GLU A 69 -5.63 5.88 1.09
N VAL A 70 -6.77 5.21 0.97
CA VAL A 70 -7.47 4.62 2.12
C VAL A 70 -6.79 3.35 2.62
N MET A 71 -7.02 3.04 3.88
CA MET A 71 -6.43 1.89 4.56
C MET A 71 -7.54 1.03 5.17
N VAL A 72 -7.60 -0.22 4.75
CA VAL A 72 -8.32 -1.30 5.43
C VAL A 72 -7.31 -2.36 5.85
N LYS A 73 -7.29 -2.70 7.13
CA LYS A 73 -6.38 -3.70 7.69
C LYS A 73 -7.08 -4.55 8.72
N ILE A 74 -6.87 -5.87 8.66
CA ILE A 74 -7.20 -6.77 9.77
C ILE A 74 -6.26 -6.47 10.94
N SER A 75 -6.82 -5.99 12.04
CA SER A 75 -6.11 -5.60 13.25
C SER A 75 -6.00 -6.76 14.24
N GLY A 76 -6.98 -7.66 14.28
CA GLY A 76 -7.01 -8.74 15.26
C GLY A 76 -7.98 -9.86 14.91
N LYS A 77 -7.93 -10.92 15.72
CA LYS A 77 -8.84 -12.06 15.70
C LYS A 77 -9.16 -12.45 17.13
N GLN A 78 -10.45 -12.54 17.46
CA GLN A 78 -10.92 -12.85 18.80
C GLN A 78 -11.40 -14.30 18.85
N ARG A 79 -11.17 -14.97 19.98
CA ARG A 79 -11.53 -16.38 20.21
C ARG A 79 -12.29 -16.50 21.51
N GLY A 80 -13.50 -17.03 21.47
CA GLY A 80 -14.34 -17.16 22.65
C GLY A 80 -15.02 -15.85 23.03
N ALA A 81 -16.10 -15.98 23.81
CA ALA A 81 -16.85 -14.84 24.35
C ALA A 81 -15.96 -13.86 25.14
N ARG A 82 -15.02 -14.36 25.95
CA ARG A 82 -14.14 -13.52 26.80
C ARG A 82 -13.28 -12.56 25.97
N HIS A 83 -12.54 -13.06 24.99
CA HIS A 83 -11.67 -12.20 24.17
C HIS A 83 -12.47 -11.23 23.30
N LEU A 84 -13.67 -11.63 22.86
CA LEU A 84 -14.55 -10.75 22.09
C LEU A 84 -15.12 -9.63 22.97
N ALA A 85 -15.57 -9.95 24.19
CA ALA A 85 -16.03 -8.97 25.16
C ALA A 85 -14.93 -7.97 25.54
N GLU A 86 -13.70 -8.45 25.79
CA GLU A 86 -12.53 -7.59 26.04
C GLU A 86 -12.27 -6.66 24.85
N HIS A 87 -12.41 -7.17 23.62
CA HIS A 87 -12.26 -6.35 22.42
C HIS A 87 -13.36 -5.28 22.29
N PHE A 88 -14.62 -5.62 22.57
CA PHE A 88 -15.71 -4.64 22.60
C PHE A 88 -15.51 -3.57 23.67
N GLY A 89 -15.04 -3.95 24.86
CA GLY A 89 -14.63 -3.00 25.90
C GLY A 89 -13.53 -2.07 25.41
N TYR A 90 -12.50 -2.60 24.74
CA TYR A 90 -11.43 -1.78 24.17
C TYR A 90 -11.92 -0.77 23.11
N ILE A 91 -12.71 -1.21 22.13
CA ILE A 91 -13.16 -0.31 21.04
C ILE A 91 -14.26 0.66 21.48
N SER A 92 -15.04 0.35 22.51
CA SER A 92 -15.98 1.31 23.13
C SER A 92 -15.29 2.25 24.12
N ARG A 93 -13.97 2.13 24.34
CA ARG A 93 -13.26 2.80 25.45
C ARG A 93 -13.99 2.59 26.79
N HIS A 94 -14.48 1.37 27.02
CA HIS A 94 -15.25 0.96 28.20
C HIS A 94 -16.54 1.78 28.36
N GLY A 95 -17.35 1.83 27.29
CA GLY A 95 -18.65 2.51 27.26
C GLY A 95 -18.61 4.03 27.04
N LYS A 96 -17.42 4.61 26.84
CA LYS A 96 -17.27 6.05 26.54
C LYS A 96 -17.56 6.39 25.08
N LEU A 97 -17.44 5.41 24.19
CA LEU A 97 -17.73 5.54 22.76
C LEU A 97 -18.88 4.61 22.38
N GLU A 98 -19.75 5.12 21.52
CA GLU A 98 -20.87 4.37 20.96
C GLU A 98 -20.37 3.29 19.99
N ILE A 99 -20.97 2.10 20.08
CA ILE A 99 -20.83 1.03 19.10
C ILE A 99 -22.15 0.89 18.36
N ARG A 100 -22.12 0.86 17.03
CA ARG A 100 -23.28 0.57 16.19
C ARG A 100 -23.27 -0.87 15.72
N SER A 101 -24.37 -1.60 15.93
CA SER A 101 -24.54 -2.97 15.44
C SER A 101 -24.97 -3.02 13.96
N SER A 102 -24.90 -4.20 13.36
CA SER A 102 -25.43 -4.46 12.01
C SER A 102 -26.93 -4.20 11.88
N GLU A 103 -27.68 -4.30 12.98
CA GLU A 103 -29.13 -4.02 13.02
C GLU A 103 -29.42 -2.52 13.26
N GLY A 104 -28.38 -1.70 13.39
CA GLY A 104 -28.50 -0.25 13.62
C GLY A 104 -28.65 0.15 15.10
N GLU A 105 -28.66 -0.80 16.03
CA GLU A 105 -28.66 -0.56 17.48
C GLU A 105 -27.41 0.24 17.88
N ILE A 106 -27.59 1.31 18.66
CA ILE A 106 -26.50 2.09 19.27
C ILE A 106 -26.30 1.59 20.70
N ILE A 107 -25.10 1.09 20.99
CA ILE A 107 -24.77 0.37 22.22
C ILE A 107 -23.64 1.09 22.94
N THR A 108 -23.92 1.51 24.18
CA THR A 108 -22.94 2.08 25.12
C THR A 108 -22.78 1.23 26.39
N ASP A 109 -23.75 0.37 26.70
CA ASP A 109 -23.73 -0.49 27.88
C ASP A 109 -22.77 -1.69 27.69
N GLU A 110 -21.80 -1.82 28.60
CA GLU A 110 -20.87 -2.93 28.60
C GLU A 110 -21.53 -4.29 28.84
N LYS A 111 -22.61 -4.36 29.62
CA LYS A 111 -23.30 -5.63 29.87
C LYS A 111 -23.95 -6.14 28.59
N ARG A 112 -24.60 -5.26 27.83
CA ARG A 112 -25.12 -5.55 26.49
C ARG A 112 -24.02 -6.05 25.54
N LEU A 113 -22.85 -5.38 25.51
CA LEU A 113 -21.71 -5.82 24.69
C LEU A 113 -21.19 -7.20 25.08
N LYS A 114 -21.12 -7.51 26.38
CA LYS A 114 -20.74 -8.84 26.89
C LYS A 114 -21.75 -9.91 26.50
N ALA A 115 -23.05 -9.61 26.56
CA ALA A 115 -24.10 -10.52 26.12
C ALA A 115 -23.98 -10.83 24.62
N ILE A 116 -23.80 -9.82 23.78
CA ILE A 116 -23.62 -10.02 22.32
C ILE A 116 -22.36 -10.84 22.02
N ALA A 117 -21.27 -10.61 22.75
CA ALA A 117 -20.07 -11.43 22.61
C ALA A 117 -20.32 -12.90 22.97
N ALA A 118 -21.14 -13.19 23.97
CA ALA A 118 -21.56 -14.54 24.33
C ALA A 118 -22.46 -15.17 23.26
N ASP A 119 -23.40 -14.40 22.70
CA ASP A 119 -24.30 -14.89 21.64
C ASP A 119 -23.52 -15.28 20.38
N TRP A 120 -22.57 -14.45 19.95
CA TRP A 120 -21.70 -14.75 18.80
C TRP A 120 -20.87 -16.01 19.03
N ASP A 121 -20.36 -16.21 20.24
CA ASP A 121 -19.58 -17.39 20.59
C ASP A 121 -20.45 -18.65 20.66
N MET A 122 -21.65 -18.55 21.21
CA MET A 122 -22.62 -19.64 21.23
C MET A 122 -22.98 -20.09 19.81
N LEU A 123 -23.26 -19.15 18.90
CA LEU A 123 -23.51 -19.45 17.48
C LEU A 123 -22.29 -20.08 16.82
N ASP A 124 -21.07 -19.57 17.09
CA ASP A 124 -19.86 -20.17 16.54
C ASP A 124 -19.67 -21.61 17.03
N GLN A 125 -19.87 -21.87 18.32
CA GLN A 125 -19.72 -23.20 18.91
C GLN A 125 -20.76 -24.20 18.36
N ALA A 126 -22.02 -23.78 18.23
CA ALA A 126 -23.09 -24.60 17.65
C ALA A 126 -22.76 -25.03 16.20
N MET A 127 -22.11 -24.15 15.43
CA MET A 127 -21.67 -24.42 14.06
C MET A 127 -20.27 -25.05 13.96
N ASN A 128 -19.67 -25.45 15.08
CA ASN A 128 -18.34 -26.06 15.18
C ASN A 128 -18.40 -27.53 15.62
N ALA A 129 -19.16 -28.37 14.93
CA ALA A 129 -19.36 -29.78 15.28
C ALA A 129 -18.07 -30.60 15.51
N HIS A 130 -16.94 -30.18 14.94
CA HIS A 130 -15.64 -30.86 15.05
C HIS A 130 -14.68 -30.21 16.08
N GLY A 131 -15.12 -29.21 16.85
CA GLY A 131 -14.31 -28.61 17.92
C GLY A 131 -13.00 -27.98 17.45
N LYS A 132 -12.93 -27.45 16.22
CA LYS A 132 -11.69 -26.85 15.69
C LYS A 132 -11.39 -25.53 16.39
N ASP A 133 -10.14 -25.29 16.76
CA ASP A 133 -9.70 -23.95 17.21
C ASP A 133 -9.83 -22.95 16.04
N ARG A 134 -10.73 -21.99 16.21
CA ARG A 134 -11.13 -21.03 15.19
C ARG A 134 -11.53 -19.70 15.84
N PRO A 135 -11.26 -18.55 15.20
CA PRO A 135 -11.72 -17.26 15.71
C PRO A 135 -13.25 -17.14 15.66
N THR A 136 -13.85 -16.54 16.69
CA THR A 136 -15.27 -16.18 16.77
C THR A 136 -15.55 -14.88 15.99
N SER A 137 -14.58 -13.97 15.96
CA SER A 137 -14.68 -12.72 15.17
C SER A 137 -13.32 -12.27 14.62
N MET A 138 -13.39 -11.40 13.62
CA MET A 138 -12.24 -10.72 13.05
C MET A 138 -12.45 -9.21 13.12
N SER A 139 -11.43 -8.50 13.59
CA SER A 139 -11.44 -7.05 13.71
C SER A 139 -10.59 -6.42 12.62
N MET A 140 -11.09 -5.30 12.10
CA MET A 140 -10.43 -4.49 11.09
C MET A 140 -10.52 -3.02 11.44
N VAL A 141 -9.54 -2.27 10.94
CA VAL A 141 -9.47 -0.82 11.08
C VAL A 141 -9.55 -0.21 9.69
N LEU A 142 -10.45 0.75 9.53
CA LEU A 142 -10.61 1.58 8.35
C LEU A 142 -10.16 3.00 8.68
N SER A 143 -9.26 3.55 7.87
CA SER A 143 -8.74 4.90 8.06
C SER A 143 -8.31 5.54 6.74
N MET A 144 -8.07 6.84 6.76
CA MET A 144 -7.44 7.59 5.68
C MET A 144 -6.45 8.62 6.26
N PRO A 145 -5.48 9.12 5.46
CA PRO A 145 -4.63 10.23 5.89
C PRO A 145 -5.48 11.41 6.36
N GLY A 146 -5.12 12.02 7.50
CA GLY A 146 -5.84 13.17 8.04
C GLY A 146 -5.65 14.45 7.22
N GLY A 147 -6.53 15.43 7.42
CA GLY A 147 -6.41 16.76 6.84
C GLY A 147 -7.77 17.40 6.53
N THR A 148 -8.55 16.79 5.64
CA THR A 148 -9.68 17.47 4.97
C THR A 148 -11.05 16.85 5.27
N THR A 149 -11.14 15.84 6.13
CA THR A 149 -12.38 15.06 6.31
C THR A 149 -12.82 15.02 7.76
N ASP A 150 -14.10 15.30 7.98
CA ASP A 150 -14.75 15.19 9.27
C ASP A 150 -14.98 13.73 9.67
N ALA A 151 -14.88 13.46 10.97
CA ALA A 151 -15.00 12.10 11.48
C ALA A 151 -16.40 11.49 11.27
N ALA A 152 -17.44 12.32 11.19
CA ALA A 152 -18.81 11.88 10.97
C ALA A 152 -18.99 11.34 9.54
N THR A 153 -18.48 12.03 8.51
CA THR A 153 -18.54 11.50 7.14
C THR A 153 -17.71 10.22 6.96
N ILE A 154 -16.56 10.09 7.64
CA ILE A 154 -15.80 8.82 7.65
C ILE A 154 -16.64 7.71 8.27
N HIS A 155 -17.30 7.98 9.40
CA HIS A 155 -18.15 7.01 10.07
C HIS A 155 -19.34 6.59 9.18
N ASP A 156 -20.00 7.53 8.52
CA ASP A 156 -21.09 7.25 7.60
C ASP A 156 -20.63 6.43 6.38
N ALA A 157 -19.46 6.76 5.81
CA ALA A 157 -18.85 5.99 4.73
C ALA A 157 -18.55 4.54 5.16
N VAL A 158 -18.04 4.34 6.38
CA VAL A 158 -17.78 2.99 6.90
C VAL A 158 -19.07 2.24 7.20
N GLN A 159 -20.15 2.92 7.63
CA GLN A 159 -21.46 2.29 7.81
C GLN A 159 -22.03 1.80 6.48
N ALA A 160 -22.00 2.62 5.43
CA ALA A 160 -22.45 2.22 4.10
C ALA A 160 -21.59 1.09 3.52
N PHE A 161 -20.27 1.18 3.66
CA PHE A 161 -19.34 0.09 3.31
C PHE A 161 -19.71 -1.21 4.03
N ALA A 162 -19.93 -1.16 5.35
CA ALA A 162 -20.26 -2.35 6.13
C ALA A 162 -21.60 -2.97 5.71
N ARG A 163 -22.58 -2.15 5.33
CA ARG A 163 -23.84 -2.62 4.76
C ARG A 163 -23.63 -3.36 3.45
N VAL A 164 -22.95 -2.73 2.49
CA VAL A 164 -22.69 -3.31 1.17
C VAL A 164 -21.93 -4.64 1.26
N GLU A 165 -20.94 -4.75 2.16
CA GLU A 165 -20.06 -5.91 2.20
C GLU A 165 -20.52 -7.05 3.13
N PHE A 166 -21.31 -6.76 4.16
CA PHE A 166 -21.60 -7.73 5.24
C PHE A 166 -23.08 -7.88 5.58
N GLU A 167 -23.94 -6.92 5.27
CA GLU A 167 -25.36 -6.98 5.63
C GLU A 167 -26.04 -8.20 4.99
N GLY A 168 -26.90 -8.86 5.77
CA GLY A 168 -27.56 -10.09 5.37
C GLY A 168 -26.66 -11.34 5.34
N GLN A 169 -25.34 -11.22 5.57
CA GLN A 169 -24.42 -12.38 5.60
C GLN A 169 -23.71 -12.54 6.94
N PHE A 170 -23.18 -11.46 7.53
CA PHE A 170 -22.40 -11.50 8.76
C PHE A 170 -22.85 -10.40 9.72
N SER A 171 -22.97 -10.74 11.01
CA SER A 171 -23.14 -9.73 12.06
C SER A 171 -21.86 -8.91 12.22
N TYR A 172 -22.00 -7.60 12.45
CA TYR A 172 -20.85 -6.71 12.65
C TYR A 172 -21.13 -5.60 13.67
N MET A 173 -20.05 -5.01 14.17
CA MET A 173 -20.04 -3.91 15.13
C MET A 173 -19.06 -2.82 14.67
N VAL A 174 -19.50 -1.56 14.70
CA VAL A 174 -18.76 -0.38 14.21
C VAL A 174 -18.51 0.59 15.36
N ALA A 175 -17.29 1.07 15.53
CA ALA A 175 -16.93 2.09 16.52
C ALA A 175 -16.00 3.13 15.91
N LEU A 176 -16.34 4.42 16.04
CA LEU A 176 -15.53 5.55 15.56
C LEU A 176 -14.57 6.01 16.67
N HIS A 177 -13.27 6.10 16.36
CA HIS A 177 -12.24 6.65 17.23
C HIS A 177 -11.74 7.99 16.67
N THR A 178 -11.84 9.05 17.46
CA THR A 178 -11.37 10.41 17.15
C THR A 178 -10.29 10.91 18.12
N ASP A 179 -9.83 10.05 19.02
CA ASP A 179 -8.89 10.32 20.11
C ASP A 179 -7.41 10.16 19.70
N THR A 180 -7.14 9.98 18.41
CA THR A 180 -5.79 9.89 17.84
C THR A 180 -5.61 10.95 16.76
N ALA A 181 -4.37 11.16 16.28
CA ALA A 181 -4.08 12.16 15.25
C ALA A 181 -4.90 12.01 13.96
N HIS A 182 -5.41 10.81 13.68
CA HIS A 182 -6.25 10.52 12.51
C HIS A 182 -7.50 9.74 12.93
N PRO A 183 -8.70 10.27 12.65
CA PRO A 183 -9.94 9.51 12.86
C PRO A 183 -9.89 8.17 12.15
N HIS A 184 -10.30 7.11 12.84
CA HIS A 184 -10.35 5.77 12.30
C HIS A 184 -11.53 5.00 12.87
N VAL A 185 -12.00 4.02 12.12
CA VAL A 185 -13.17 3.22 12.50
C VAL A 185 -12.73 1.78 12.73
N HIS A 186 -13.10 1.27 13.90
CA HIS A 186 -13.01 -0.15 14.23
C HIS A 186 -14.27 -0.84 13.71
N LEU A 187 -14.09 -1.89 12.91
CA LEU A 187 -15.16 -2.75 12.43
C LEU A 187 -14.83 -4.19 12.82
N THR A 188 -15.73 -4.82 13.58
CA THR A 188 -15.60 -6.20 14.06
C THR A 188 -16.69 -7.03 13.42
N VAL A 189 -16.30 -8.10 12.72
CA VAL A 189 -17.21 -8.96 11.95
C VAL A 189 -17.21 -10.36 12.57
N ALA A 190 -18.39 -10.93 12.81
CA ALA A 190 -18.54 -12.32 13.24
C ALA A 190 -17.98 -13.25 12.17
N THR A 191 -17.24 -14.29 12.57
CA THR A 191 -16.71 -15.24 11.57
C THR A 191 -17.74 -16.23 11.07
N GLN A 192 -18.79 -16.46 11.85
CA GLN A 192 -19.90 -17.32 11.49
C GLN A 192 -20.98 -16.49 10.80
N GLY A 193 -21.22 -16.78 9.53
CA GLY A 193 -22.29 -16.17 8.74
C GLY A 193 -23.64 -16.86 8.95
N VAL A 194 -24.71 -16.17 8.57
CA VAL A 194 -26.10 -16.63 8.73
C VAL A 194 -26.43 -17.89 7.92
N ASP A 195 -25.74 -18.07 6.79
CA ASP A 195 -25.87 -19.22 5.88
C ASP A 195 -24.91 -20.36 6.20
N GLY A 196 -24.25 -20.30 7.37
CA GLY A 196 -23.22 -21.26 7.75
C GLY A 196 -21.85 -20.98 7.14
N THR A 197 -21.72 -19.99 6.24
CA THR A 197 -20.42 -19.65 5.64
C THR A 197 -19.49 -19.01 6.66
N ARG A 198 -18.19 -19.10 6.35
CA ARG A 198 -17.11 -18.66 7.21
C ARG A 198 -16.44 -17.42 6.65
N PHE A 199 -16.41 -16.37 7.44
CA PHE A 199 -15.64 -15.17 7.13
C PHE A 199 -14.14 -15.49 7.15
N ASN A 200 -13.51 -15.44 5.97
CA ASN A 200 -12.09 -15.79 5.82
C ASN A 200 -11.43 -14.93 4.74
N PRO A 201 -11.25 -13.63 5.00
CA PRO A 201 -10.72 -12.71 4.02
C PRO A 201 -9.29 -13.03 3.59
N ARG A 202 -9.05 -12.83 2.31
CA ARG A 202 -7.78 -12.98 1.61
C ARG A 202 -7.29 -11.61 1.13
N LYS A 203 -6.10 -11.60 0.51
CA LYS A 203 -5.49 -10.34 0.04
C LYS A 203 -6.31 -9.61 -1.02
N ALA A 204 -6.99 -10.37 -1.89
CA ALA A 204 -7.87 -9.81 -2.90
C ALA A 204 -9.08 -9.13 -2.24
N ASP A 205 -9.72 -9.79 -1.27
CA ASP A 205 -10.84 -9.23 -0.50
C ASP A 205 -10.44 -7.93 0.21
N LEU A 206 -9.25 -7.89 0.83
CA LEU A 206 -8.73 -6.65 1.41
C LEU A 206 -8.50 -5.53 0.40
N HIS A 207 -8.18 -5.85 -0.87
CA HIS A 207 -8.05 -4.82 -1.90
C HIS A 207 -9.41 -4.31 -2.33
N HIS A 208 -10.34 -5.23 -2.62
CA HIS A 208 -11.74 -4.94 -2.91
C HIS A 208 -12.36 -4.04 -1.84
N TRP A 209 -12.18 -4.37 -0.55
CA TRP A 209 -12.71 -3.54 0.53
C TRP A 209 -12.10 -2.14 0.61
N ARG A 210 -10.83 -1.96 0.20
CA ARG A 210 -10.25 -0.62 0.09
C ARG A 210 -10.90 0.15 -1.06
N GLU A 211 -11.16 -0.52 -2.19
CA GLU A 211 -11.84 0.12 -3.32
C GLU A 211 -13.30 0.47 -2.99
N SER A 212 -14.01 -0.41 -2.31
CA SER A 212 -15.37 -0.22 -1.79
C SER A 212 -15.42 0.94 -0.79
N PHE A 213 -14.52 0.97 0.20
CA PHE A 213 -14.43 2.09 1.13
C PHE A 213 -14.07 3.43 0.45
N ALA A 214 -13.13 3.42 -0.50
CA ALA A 214 -12.81 4.61 -1.29
C ALA A 214 -14.00 5.07 -2.15
N HIS A 215 -14.80 4.13 -2.66
CA HIS A 215 -16.05 4.45 -3.37
C HIS A 215 -17.04 5.15 -2.46
N GLU A 216 -17.30 4.61 -1.27
CA GLU A 216 -18.24 5.20 -0.30
C GLU A 216 -17.83 6.60 0.17
N LEU A 217 -16.52 6.85 0.32
CA LEU A 217 -16.00 8.18 0.61
C LEU A 217 -16.25 9.16 -0.54
N ARG A 218 -16.05 8.72 -1.80
CA ARG A 218 -16.31 9.57 -2.97
C ARG A 218 -17.79 9.91 -3.15
N GLN A 219 -18.70 8.98 -2.84
CA GLN A 219 -20.13 9.26 -2.84
C GLN A 219 -20.52 10.38 -1.86
N ARG A 220 -19.66 10.65 -0.87
CA ARG A 220 -19.81 11.71 0.13
C ARG A 220 -18.92 12.93 -0.14
N GLY A 221 -18.41 13.05 -1.36
CA GLY A 221 -17.58 14.20 -1.77
C GLY A 221 -16.14 14.17 -1.27
N ILE A 222 -15.68 13.07 -0.67
CA ILE A 222 -14.30 12.95 -0.19
C ILE A 222 -13.44 12.32 -1.27
N ALA A 223 -12.41 13.04 -1.71
CA ALA A 223 -11.41 12.51 -2.61
C ALA A 223 -10.66 11.35 -1.92
N ALA A 224 -10.83 10.15 -2.45
CA ALA A 224 -10.23 8.93 -1.93
C ALA A 224 -9.96 7.95 -3.06
N GLU A 225 -8.86 7.21 -2.97
CA GLU A 225 -8.52 6.14 -3.90
C GLU A 225 -7.90 4.95 -3.16
N ALA A 226 -7.92 3.79 -3.82
CA ALA A 226 -7.28 2.58 -3.33
C ALA A 226 -6.48 1.94 -4.45
N THR A 227 -5.18 2.22 -4.49
CA THR A 227 -4.29 1.59 -5.47
C THR A 227 -3.22 0.71 -4.83
N PRO A 228 -2.80 -0.38 -5.49
CA PRO A 228 -1.60 -1.07 -5.08
C PRO A 228 -0.41 -0.12 -5.15
N ARG A 229 0.43 -0.11 -4.11
CA ARG A 229 1.63 0.75 -4.03
C ARG A 229 2.50 0.81 -5.30
N ARG A 230 2.58 -0.29 -6.04
CA ARG A 230 3.34 -0.38 -7.29
C ARG A 230 2.77 0.51 -8.41
N ALA A 231 1.47 0.73 -8.44
CA ALA A 231 0.81 1.62 -9.40
C ALA A 231 1.24 3.09 -9.22
N ARG A 232 1.80 3.42 -8.06
CA ARG A 232 2.34 4.73 -7.68
C ARG A 232 3.87 4.77 -7.65
N GLY A 233 4.56 3.84 -8.31
CA GLY A 233 6.02 3.78 -8.34
C GLY A 233 6.71 3.25 -7.08
N HIS A 234 6.00 3.07 -5.95
CA HIS A 234 6.61 2.67 -4.69
C HIS A 234 6.94 1.16 -4.64
N VAL A 235 8.15 0.78 -5.03
CA VAL A 235 8.67 -0.59 -4.99
C VAL A 235 9.16 -1.02 -3.59
N GLN A 236 9.71 -0.08 -2.82
CA GLN A 236 10.44 -0.40 -1.60
C GLN A 236 9.54 -0.92 -0.47
N LYS A 237 9.79 -2.12 0.04
CA LYS A 237 9.01 -2.64 1.16
C LYS A 237 9.28 -1.79 2.41
N ARG A 238 8.23 -1.42 3.14
CA ARG A 238 8.37 -0.78 4.46
C ARG A 238 9.03 -1.78 5.40
N VAL A 239 9.87 -1.29 6.29
CA VAL A 239 10.35 -2.08 7.43
C VAL A 239 9.14 -2.56 8.24
N ARG A 240 9.15 -3.83 8.62
CA ARG A 240 8.03 -4.45 9.32
C ARG A 240 7.92 -3.86 10.72
N SER A 241 6.71 -3.60 11.19
CA SER A 241 6.45 -3.04 12.53
C SER A 241 7.19 -3.77 13.67
N PRO A 242 7.25 -5.12 13.72
CA PRO A 242 8.00 -5.80 14.76
C PRO A 242 9.49 -5.46 14.80
N ALA A 243 10.10 -5.14 13.65
CA ALA A 243 11.49 -4.73 13.59
C ALA A 243 11.65 -3.31 14.18
N HIS A 244 10.73 -2.38 13.87
CA HIS A 244 10.71 -1.06 14.50
C HIS A 244 10.44 -1.11 16.01
N HIS A 245 9.49 -1.95 16.46
CA HIS A 245 9.22 -2.12 17.88
C HIS A 245 10.38 -2.81 18.61
N LEU A 246 11.11 -3.70 17.92
CA LEU A 246 12.32 -4.32 18.47
C LEU A 246 13.42 -3.28 18.62
N GLU A 247 13.73 -2.55 17.55
CA GLU A 247 14.68 -1.42 17.53
C GLU A 247 14.39 -0.43 18.65
N ALA A 248 13.13 0.05 18.75
CA ALA A 248 12.71 0.97 19.80
C ALA A 248 12.85 0.39 21.23
N ARG A 249 12.68 -0.92 21.42
CA ARG A 249 12.88 -1.58 22.72
C ARG A 249 14.35 -1.80 23.08
N THR A 250 15.20 -2.00 22.06
CA THR A 250 16.64 -2.26 22.24
C THR A 250 17.50 -1.01 22.18
N ALA A 251 16.91 0.14 21.81
CA ALA A 251 17.57 1.44 21.79
C ALA A 251 18.18 1.74 23.17
N GLY A 252 19.49 2.01 23.22
CA GLY A 252 20.22 2.27 24.46
C GLY A 252 20.71 1.03 25.24
N GLN A 253 20.42 -0.20 24.78
CA GLN A 253 20.83 -1.44 25.46
C GLN A 253 22.07 -2.12 24.84
N GLY A 254 22.76 -1.46 23.90
CA GLY A 254 23.96 -2.01 23.23
C GLY A 254 23.73 -3.23 22.33
N ARG A 255 22.48 -3.67 22.15
CA ARG A 255 22.05 -4.79 21.28
C ARG A 255 21.22 -4.28 20.10
N GLU A 256 21.63 -3.15 19.55
CA GLU A 256 20.90 -2.43 18.51
C GLU A 256 20.94 -3.21 17.19
N LEU A 257 19.76 -3.60 16.70
CA LEU A 257 19.61 -3.99 15.30
C LEU A 257 19.44 -2.71 14.49
N ASP A 258 20.57 -2.08 14.13
CA ASP A 258 20.55 -0.92 13.24
C ASP A 258 20.26 -1.40 11.81
N LEU A 259 19.00 -1.29 11.42
CA LEU A 259 18.54 -1.65 10.08
C LEU A 259 19.16 -0.77 9.01
N ASN A 260 19.46 0.50 9.31
CA ASN A 260 20.08 1.41 8.37
C ASN A 260 21.52 1.00 8.11
N ARG A 261 22.27 0.67 9.18
CA ARG A 261 23.62 0.08 9.06
C ARG A 261 23.62 -1.20 8.21
N LEU A 262 22.70 -2.12 8.43
CA LEU A 262 22.60 -3.35 7.64
C LEU A 262 22.27 -3.08 6.15
N ILE A 263 21.45 -2.05 5.87
CA ILE A 263 21.16 -1.62 4.50
C ILE A 263 22.42 -1.03 3.87
N GLU A 264 23.14 -0.18 4.60
CA GLU A 264 24.39 0.47 4.19
C GLU A 264 25.48 -0.56 3.88
N GLU A 265 25.76 -1.49 4.79
CA GLU A 265 26.76 -2.54 4.61
C GLU A 265 26.46 -3.40 3.37
N ARG A 266 25.19 -3.78 3.18
CA ARG A 266 24.76 -4.52 2.00
C ARG A 266 24.82 -3.70 0.71
N ALA A 267 24.62 -2.39 0.79
CA ALA A 267 24.72 -1.48 -0.34
C ALA A 267 26.18 -1.31 -0.76
N GLN A 268 27.09 -1.12 0.21
CA GLN A 268 28.54 -1.07 -0.03
C GLN A 268 29.09 -2.36 -0.62
N ALA A 269 28.69 -3.52 -0.07
CA ALA A 269 29.08 -4.83 -0.61
C ALA A 269 28.60 -5.02 -2.05
N PHE A 270 27.40 -4.54 -2.39
CA PHE A 270 26.90 -4.56 -3.76
C PHE A 270 27.67 -3.57 -4.65
N ALA A 271 27.94 -2.36 -4.18
CA ALA A 271 28.65 -1.30 -4.92
C ALA A 271 30.08 -1.69 -5.29
N ARG A 272 30.78 -2.40 -4.40
CA ARG A 272 32.18 -2.80 -4.58
C ARG A 272 32.37 -4.16 -5.26
N SER A 273 31.28 -4.90 -5.50
CA SER A 273 31.37 -6.20 -6.17
C SER A 273 31.63 -6.03 -7.66
N GLN A 274 32.55 -6.82 -8.21
CA GLN A 274 32.81 -6.88 -9.66
C GLN A 274 31.66 -7.55 -10.43
N ASN A 275 30.92 -8.47 -9.79
CA ASN A 275 29.76 -9.13 -10.38
C ASN A 275 28.58 -9.17 -9.37
N PRO A 276 27.87 -8.06 -9.19
CA PRO A 276 26.83 -7.97 -8.19
C PRO A 276 25.55 -8.68 -8.65
N GLU A 277 25.24 -9.83 -8.05
CA GLU A 277 23.98 -10.54 -8.30
C GLU A 277 22.76 -9.73 -7.80
N ARG A 278 21.82 -9.50 -8.70
CA ARG A 278 20.51 -8.94 -8.36
C ARG A 278 19.60 -10.06 -7.90
N ARG A 279 18.83 -9.80 -6.84
CA ARG A 279 17.82 -10.76 -6.40
C ARG A 279 16.74 -10.88 -7.47
N VAL A 280 16.15 -12.06 -7.61
CA VAL A 280 15.03 -12.29 -8.53
C VAL A 280 13.90 -11.29 -8.28
N GLU A 281 13.61 -10.96 -7.02
CA GLU A 281 12.56 -9.98 -6.70
C GLU A 281 12.91 -8.56 -7.15
N ASP A 282 14.20 -8.18 -7.14
CA ASP A 282 14.65 -6.87 -7.63
C ASP A 282 14.44 -6.78 -9.15
N VAL A 283 14.78 -7.84 -9.89
CA VAL A 283 14.60 -7.92 -11.35
C VAL A 283 13.11 -7.89 -11.71
N LEU A 284 12.29 -8.69 -11.02
CA LEU A 284 10.84 -8.70 -11.25
C LEU A 284 10.19 -7.35 -10.92
N ALA A 285 10.66 -6.67 -9.88
CA ALA A 285 10.16 -5.35 -9.52
C ALA A 285 10.51 -4.30 -10.59
N LEU A 286 11.73 -4.31 -11.11
CA LEU A 286 12.16 -3.45 -12.21
C LEU A 286 11.33 -3.69 -13.47
N GLY A 287 11.17 -4.95 -13.88
CA GLY A 287 10.37 -5.31 -15.05
C GLY A 287 8.93 -4.83 -14.92
N ARG A 288 8.32 -5.05 -13.75
CA ARG A 288 6.95 -4.59 -13.48
C ARG A 288 6.83 -3.06 -13.48
N GLN A 289 7.81 -2.35 -12.91
CA GLN A 289 7.79 -0.89 -12.94
C GLN A 289 8.00 -0.32 -14.33
N LYS A 290 8.82 -0.96 -15.17
CA LYS A 290 8.96 -0.59 -16.58
C LYS A 290 7.60 -0.71 -17.29
N GLN A 291 6.87 -1.80 -17.06
CA GLN A 291 5.52 -1.98 -17.62
C GLN A 291 4.53 -0.92 -17.12
N ILE A 292 4.50 -0.64 -15.82
CA ILE A 292 3.59 0.35 -15.22
C ILE A 292 3.89 1.75 -15.76
N ARG A 293 5.16 2.16 -15.77
CA ARG A 293 5.57 3.47 -16.31
C ARG A 293 5.26 3.58 -17.81
N GLY A 294 5.47 2.49 -18.57
CA GLY A 294 5.07 2.40 -19.97
C GLY A 294 3.57 2.59 -20.17
N ALA A 295 2.74 1.90 -19.38
CA ALA A 295 1.28 2.02 -19.47
C ALA A 295 0.78 3.46 -19.23
N TYR A 296 1.38 4.18 -18.28
CA TYR A 296 1.07 5.60 -18.07
C TYR A 296 1.58 6.48 -19.21
N ALA A 297 2.77 6.24 -19.74
CA ALA A 297 3.30 6.99 -20.89
C ALA A 297 2.43 6.78 -22.13
N ASP A 298 1.98 5.55 -22.40
CA ASP A 298 1.07 5.23 -23.49
C ASP A 298 -0.28 5.96 -23.31
N ALA A 299 -0.79 6.03 -22.07
CA ALA A 299 -2.01 6.77 -21.76
C ALA A 299 -1.86 8.28 -21.98
N ALA A 300 -0.75 8.88 -21.55
CA ALA A 300 -0.46 10.29 -21.79
C ALA A 300 -0.34 10.59 -23.29
N ALA A 301 0.37 9.75 -24.05
CA ALA A 301 0.50 9.89 -25.49
C ALA A 301 -0.85 9.79 -26.20
N ALA A 302 -1.69 8.83 -25.81
CA ALA A 302 -3.02 8.68 -26.41
C ALA A 302 -3.91 9.90 -26.12
N LEU A 303 -3.93 10.40 -24.88
CA LEU A 303 -4.68 11.61 -24.49
C LEU A 303 -4.18 12.86 -25.23
N ALA A 304 -2.87 13.00 -25.43
CA ALA A 304 -2.32 14.16 -26.16
C ALA A 304 -2.76 14.22 -27.63
N THR A 305 -3.10 13.07 -28.24
CA THR A 305 -3.52 13.00 -29.66
C THR A 305 -4.97 13.37 -29.92
N THR A 306 -5.80 13.50 -28.88
CA THR A 306 -7.25 13.77 -29.04
C THR A 306 -7.56 15.23 -29.40
N GLY A 307 -6.61 16.14 -29.16
CA GLY A 307 -6.78 17.58 -29.39
C GLY A 307 -7.71 18.29 -28.41
N LYS A 308 -8.24 17.60 -27.39
CA LYS A 308 -9.08 18.20 -26.34
C LYS A 308 -8.21 18.84 -25.26
N ASP A 309 -8.57 20.04 -24.81
CA ASP A 309 -7.81 20.76 -23.78
C ASP A 309 -7.74 19.99 -22.45
N GLU A 310 -8.84 19.36 -22.05
CA GLU A 310 -8.91 18.53 -20.82
C GLU A 310 -8.01 17.29 -20.91
N ASP A 311 -7.93 16.66 -22.08
CA ASP A 311 -7.08 15.47 -22.29
C ASP A 311 -5.60 15.85 -22.31
N ARG A 312 -5.25 17.00 -22.91
CA ARG A 312 -3.89 17.54 -22.87
C ARG A 312 -3.47 17.84 -21.43
N ALA A 313 -4.33 18.48 -20.64
CA ALA A 313 -4.05 18.75 -19.23
C ALA A 313 -3.85 17.44 -18.43
N LEU A 314 -4.67 16.41 -18.70
CA LEU A 314 -4.49 15.10 -18.07
C LEU A 314 -3.20 14.40 -18.52
N ALA A 315 -2.80 14.54 -19.79
CA ALA A 315 -1.54 14.00 -20.28
C ALA A 315 -0.33 14.63 -19.55
N GLU A 316 -0.32 15.97 -19.41
CA GLU A 316 0.71 16.70 -18.65
C GLU A 316 0.77 16.26 -17.18
N ASP A 317 -0.40 16.13 -16.54
CA ASP A 317 -0.54 15.59 -15.19
C ASP A 317 0.12 14.20 -15.07
N ILE A 318 -0.14 13.29 -16.04
CA ILE A 318 0.42 11.93 -16.07
C ILE A 318 1.94 11.95 -16.23
N GLU A 319 2.46 12.78 -17.14
CA GLU A 319 3.90 12.91 -17.35
C GLU A 319 4.61 13.39 -16.08
N GLY A 320 4.07 14.42 -15.42
CA GLY A 320 4.56 14.90 -14.14
C GLY A 320 4.53 13.81 -13.07
N PHE A 321 3.45 13.04 -12.99
CA PHE A 321 3.33 11.93 -12.05
C PHE A 321 4.35 10.82 -12.29
N VAL A 322 4.62 10.45 -13.56
CA VAL A 322 5.62 9.44 -13.91
C VAL A 322 7.04 9.94 -13.63
N ALA A 323 7.31 11.22 -13.86
CA ALA A 323 8.57 11.86 -13.54
C ALA A 323 8.84 11.86 -12.02
N ASP A 324 7.82 12.15 -11.21
CA ASP A 324 7.86 12.15 -9.75
C ASP A 324 8.00 10.74 -9.12
N MET A 325 7.77 9.67 -9.88
CA MET A 325 7.80 8.32 -9.32
C MET A 325 9.20 7.97 -8.79
N PRO A 326 9.30 7.41 -7.57
CA PRO A 326 10.57 6.96 -7.00
C PRO A 326 11.29 5.92 -7.87
N ALA A 327 12.60 5.79 -7.67
CA ALA A 327 13.39 4.80 -8.37
C ALA A 327 12.84 3.39 -8.12
N ALA A 328 12.73 2.61 -9.20
CA ALA A 328 12.15 1.26 -9.21
C ALA A 328 13.04 0.17 -8.58
N VAL A 329 13.86 0.52 -7.60
CA VAL A 329 14.89 -0.32 -7.01
C VAL A 329 14.63 -0.52 -5.51
N SER A 330 15.17 -1.62 -4.95
CA SER A 330 15.15 -1.81 -3.50
C SER A 330 16.07 -0.80 -2.81
N ARG A 331 15.82 -0.51 -1.52
CA ARG A 331 16.63 0.44 -0.71
C ARG A 331 18.14 0.16 -0.80
N ARG A 332 18.52 -1.12 -0.78
CA ARG A 332 19.91 -1.56 -0.94
C ARG A 332 20.49 -1.11 -2.29
N LEU A 333 19.74 -1.31 -3.37
CA LEU A 333 20.19 -1.00 -4.73
C LEU A 333 20.18 0.50 -5.01
N GLU A 334 19.21 1.23 -4.46
CA GLU A 334 19.19 2.70 -4.49
C GLU A 334 20.44 3.25 -3.80
N ARG A 335 20.69 2.82 -2.57
CA ARG A 335 21.86 3.24 -1.82
C ARG A 335 23.18 2.83 -2.48
N ALA A 336 23.25 1.63 -3.05
CA ALA A 336 24.43 1.19 -3.79
C ALA A 336 24.69 2.06 -5.03
N ARG A 337 23.63 2.51 -5.71
CA ARG A 337 23.73 3.43 -6.85
C ARG A 337 24.25 4.80 -6.42
N GLU A 338 23.79 5.33 -5.29
CA GLU A 338 24.31 6.58 -4.73
C GLU A 338 25.81 6.48 -4.45
N ILE A 339 26.23 5.41 -3.75
CA ILE A 339 27.66 5.14 -3.47
C ILE A 339 28.48 5.09 -4.76
N MET A 340 28.02 4.36 -5.78
CA MET A 340 28.70 4.29 -7.08
C MET A 340 28.81 5.65 -7.80
N ILE A 341 27.76 6.49 -7.70
CA ILE A 341 27.77 7.84 -8.28
C ILE A 341 28.77 8.74 -7.56
N ASP A 342 28.79 8.68 -6.23
CA ASP A 342 29.71 9.48 -5.41
C ASP A 342 31.16 9.05 -5.61
N ASP A 343 31.43 7.75 -5.68
CA ASP A 343 32.75 7.21 -5.99
C ASP A 343 33.24 7.67 -7.38
N ARG A 344 32.35 7.69 -8.37
CA ARG A 344 32.65 8.19 -9.72
C ARG A 344 32.94 9.70 -9.72
N LYS A 345 32.10 10.50 -9.05
CA LYS A 345 32.34 11.95 -8.91
C LYS A 345 33.67 12.24 -8.21
N ALA A 346 33.99 11.50 -7.16
CA ALA A 346 35.25 11.62 -6.45
C ALA A 346 36.45 11.21 -7.32
N ALA A 347 36.31 10.17 -8.16
CA ALA A 347 37.32 9.80 -9.14
C ALA A 347 37.53 10.89 -10.21
N ASP A 348 36.43 11.47 -10.72
CA ASP A 348 36.48 12.56 -11.70
C ASP A 348 37.17 13.81 -11.12
N LEU A 349 36.85 14.20 -9.89
CA LEU A 349 37.50 15.30 -9.17
C LEU A 349 39.01 15.04 -9.00
N ARG A 350 39.40 13.87 -8.50
CA ARG A 350 40.82 13.48 -8.35
C ARG A 350 41.56 13.49 -9.69
N SER A 351 40.90 13.11 -10.79
CA SER A 351 41.50 13.15 -12.13
C SER A 351 41.72 14.58 -12.63
N ARG A 352 40.82 15.51 -12.30
CA ARG A 352 40.92 16.93 -12.64
C ARG A 352 41.99 17.63 -11.81
N GLU A 353 42.09 17.32 -10.52
CA GLU A 353 43.17 17.81 -9.64
C GLU A 353 44.55 17.36 -10.13
N LYS A 354 44.71 16.06 -10.46
CA LYS A 354 45.97 15.54 -11.04
C LYS A 354 46.32 16.19 -12.39
N LYS A 355 45.33 16.51 -13.23
CA LYS A 355 45.55 17.25 -14.47
C LYS A 355 45.90 18.73 -14.22
N GLY A 356 45.30 19.36 -13.20
CA GLY A 356 45.63 20.73 -12.78
C GLY A 356 47.04 20.84 -12.19
N GLU A 357 47.46 19.89 -11.35
CA GLU A 357 48.83 19.80 -10.83
C GLU A 357 49.86 19.54 -11.93
N ALA A 358 49.53 18.72 -12.93
CA ALA A 358 50.41 18.47 -14.06
C ALA A 358 50.63 19.70 -14.96
N VAL A 359 49.66 20.61 -15.03
CA VAL A 359 49.76 21.89 -15.77
C VAL A 359 50.52 22.96 -14.98
N GLN A 360 50.59 22.86 -13.65
CA GLN A 360 51.28 23.83 -12.79
C GLN A 360 52.74 23.49 -12.45
N ARG A 361 53.30 22.35 -12.90
CA ARG A 361 54.74 22.10 -12.76
C ARG A 361 55.53 22.97 -13.75
N PRO A 362 56.32 23.97 -13.29
CA PRO A 362 57.21 24.69 -14.18
C PRO A 362 58.36 23.76 -14.59
N ASP A 363 58.76 23.83 -15.85
CA ASP A 363 59.87 23.09 -16.45
C ASP A 363 61.20 23.61 -15.87
N ILE A 364 61.55 23.17 -14.66
CA ILE A 364 62.82 23.47 -14.00
C ILE A 364 63.68 22.21 -14.01
N ASP A 365 64.21 21.81 -15.18
CA ASP A 365 65.64 21.45 -15.28
C ASP A 365 66.10 21.30 -16.76
N ARG A 366 66.47 22.41 -17.39
CA ARG A 366 67.44 22.40 -18.50
C ARG A 366 68.48 23.48 -18.27
N ARG A 367 69.26 23.38 -17.19
CA ARG A 367 70.49 24.18 -17.05
C ARG A 367 71.65 23.51 -17.77
N ALA A 368 72.14 24.24 -18.76
CA ALA A 368 73.28 23.93 -19.62
C ALA A 368 74.53 23.54 -18.83
N ARG A 369 75.13 22.39 -19.17
CA ARG A 369 76.51 22.06 -18.84
C ARG A 369 77.44 22.96 -19.67
N LYS A 370 78.14 23.90 -19.02
CA LYS A 370 79.30 24.60 -19.60
C LYS A 370 80.57 23.74 -19.42
N PRO A 371 81.53 23.73 -20.38
CA PRO A 371 82.78 23.01 -20.23
C PRO A 371 83.76 23.75 -19.33
N ARG A 372 84.65 22.99 -18.67
CA ARG A 372 85.78 23.47 -17.87
C ARG A 372 87.00 23.64 -18.77
N ASP A 373 87.65 24.80 -18.70
CA ASP A 373 89.05 25.06 -19.07
C ASP A 373 89.52 26.15 -18.08
N ARG A 374 90.51 25.95 -17.19
CA ARG A 374 91.97 25.72 -17.26
C ARG A 374 92.67 26.96 -16.64
N GLU A 375 93.60 26.67 -15.72
CA GLU A 375 94.74 27.45 -15.15
C GLU A 375 94.88 28.93 -15.58
N ARG A 376 95.08 29.91 -14.69
CA ARG A 376 96.18 30.07 -13.71
C ARG A 376 95.81 31.10 -12.64
#